data_AF-A0A0V0Y2W0-F1
#
_entry.id   AF-A0A0V0Y2W0-F1
#
_cell.length_a   1.000
_cell.length_b   1.000
_cell.length_c   1.000
_cell.angle_alpha   90.00
_cell.angle_beta   90.00
_cell.angle_gamma   90.00
#
_symmetry.space_group_name_H-M   'P 1'
#
loop_
_entity.id
_entity.type
_entity.pdbx_description
1 polymer ?
#
loop_
_entity_poly.entity_id
_entity_poly.type
_entity_poly.pdbx_seq_one_letter_code
_entity_poly.pdbx_strand_id
1 'polypeptide(L)'
;MVTALIMQLMQTIICHALRVSDTDRAGDLEHKHNVATLEGHQKQKVAEEVRSRVLTAYEVAIRTAHNFLSVFLKKCTTKCEEDYKSLFEDFVRDLLSALNRPEWPVAELLLKLLGTVLQKHCCSKQSEVNTRVAALEYLGMVAARIRRDVKLSMNEDAMLGNLVRKFIADASLCNPFEIYAKDGEENGQQDVQKDVELKKKVLQKALNFYLMDLRSRHNTIEFARRFHIAQWIRDVSTELDRKLSSTKDEHHYDDAVDSLASKTAADQQRHQEAFQRANEAKAFLLSLIDVDDDVFSYRLFCTNPKRSALFDFWHANVR
;
A
#
# COMPACT_ATOMS: atom_id res chain seq x y z
N MET A 1 -0.27 -4.91 24.36
CA MET A 1 0.79 -3.86 24.37
C MET A 1 2.02 -4.25 23.55
N VAL A 2 2.60 -5.44 23.72
CA VAL A 2 3.78 -5.90 22.97
C VAL A 2 3.52 -5.98 21.46
N THR A 3 2.34 -6.45 21.04
CA THR A 3 1.95 -6.53 19.62
C THR A 3 2.00 -5.16 18.92
N ALA A 4 1.52 -4.10 19.57
CA ALA A 4 1.55 -2.75 19.05
C ALA A 4 2.99 -2.24 18.87
N LEU A 5 3.89 -2.54 19.81
CA LEU A 5 5.29 -2.16 19.71
C LEU A 5 6.01 -2.88 18.57
N ILE A 6 5.72 -4.18 18.35
CA ILE A 6 6.25 -4.94 17.21
C ILE A 6 5.76 -4.32 15.89
N MET A 7 4.48 -3.99 15.79
CA MET A 7 3.93 -3.33 14.60
C MET A 7 4.58 -1.96 14.36
N GLN A 8 4.76 -1.15 15.40
CA GLN A 8 5.44 0.14 15.31
C GLN A 8 6.90 0.00 14.85
N LEU A 9 7.65 -0.96 15.41
CA LEU A 9 9.04 -1.19 15.00
C LEU A 9 9.12 -1.50 13.50
N MET A 10 8.29 -2.42 13.02
CA MET A 10 8.26 -2.80 11.60
C MET A 10 7.82 -1.63 10.70
N GLN A 11 6.87 -0.83 11.16
CA GLN A 11 6.39 0.37 10.47
C GLN A 11 7.51 1.40 10.31
N THR A 12 8.30 1.63 11.37
CA THR A 12 9.40 2.60 11.33
C THR A 12 10.51 2.25 10.33
N ILE A 13 10.79 0.95 10.12
CA ILE A 13 11.79 0.47 9.14
C ILE A 13 11.41 0.95 7.73
N ILE A 14 10.14 0.78 7.34
CA ILE A 14 9.65 1.15 6.01
C ILE A 14 9.48 2.67 5.87
N CYS A 15 9.11 3.36 6.94
CA CYS A 15 8.99 4.82 6.92
C CYS A 15 10.31 5.55 6.68
N HIS A 16 11.41 5.00 7.19
CA HIS A 16 12.74 5.58 6.99
C HIS A 16 13.16 5.58 5.50
N ALA A 17 12.60 4.68 4.69
CA ALA A 17 12.88 4.61 3.27
C ALA A 17 12.38 5.84 2.49
N LEU A 18 11.29 6.46 2.98
CA LEU A 18 10.70 7.65 2.38
C LEU A 18 11.23 8.96 2.97
N ARG A 19 12.11 8.94 3.97
CA ARG A 19 12.82 10.15 4.41
C ARG A 19 13.80 10.53 3.31
N VAL A 20 13.42 11.45 2.43
CA VAL A 20 14.40 12.15 1.59
C VAL A 20 15.35 12.83 2.57
N SER A 21 16.63 12.47 2.53
CA SER A 21 17.63 13.13 3.37
C SER A 21 17.64 14.60 2.96
N ASP A 22 17.53 15.52 3.92
CA ASP A 22 17.75 16.97 3.75
C ASP A 22 19.21 17.31 3.35
N THR A 23 20.00 16.34 2.87
CA THR A 23 21.43 16.52 2.62
C THR A 23 21.76 17.36 1.39
N ASP A 24 20.79 17.68 0.52
CA ASP A 24 21.06 18.47 -0.70
C ASP A 24 20.45 19.89 -0.67
N ARG A 25 19.68 20.26 0.36
CA ARG A 25 19.05 21.59 0.43
C ARG A 25 19.94 22.70 1.00
N ALA A 26 21.13 22.38 1.51
CA ALA A 26 22.08 23.38 1.98
C ALA A 26 23.02 23.93 0.88
N GLY A 27 22.99 23.35 -0.34
CA GLY A 27 23.99 23.64 -1.38
C GLY A 27 23.59 24.59 -2.51
N ASP A 28 22.32 24.62 -2.94
CA ASP A 28 21.96 25.24 -4.23
C ASP A 28 20.98 26.40 -4.08
N LEU A 29 21.51 27.58 -3.73
CA LEU A 29 20.80 28.86 -3.83
C LEU A 29 21.22 29.71 -5.04
N GLU A 30 22.11 29.22 -5.90
CA GLU A 30 22.54 29.97 -7.09
C GLU A 30 22.59 29.05 -8.29
N HIS A 31 21.55 29.07 -9.15
CA HIS A 31 21.63 29.01 -10.63
C HIS A 31 20.23 28.80 -11.25
N LYS A 32 19.37 29.81 -11.11
CA LYS A 32 18.11 29.92 -11.87
C LYS A 32 18.38 30.54 -13.25
N HIS A 33 18.63 29.72 -14.28
CA HIS A 33 18.15 30.11 -15.62
C HIS A 33 18.01 29.01 -16.70
N ASN A 34 18.42 27.75 -16.50
CA ASN A 34 18.35 26.73 -17.56
C ASN A 34 17.46 25.50 -17.21
N VAL A 35 16.44 25.71 -16.37
CA VAL A 35 15.93 24.68 -15.45
C VAL A 35 14.85 23.73 -16.01
N ALA A 36 14.15 24.06 -17.11
CA ALA A 36 12.97 23.28 -17.53
C ALA A 36 13.29 21.86 -18.09
N THR A 37 14.41 21.68 -18.79
CA THR A 37 14.76 20.38 -19.42
C THR A 37 15.56 19.46 -18.48
N LEU A 38 16.21 20.03 -17.45
CA LEU A 38 16.96 19.30 -16.42
C LEU A 38 16.08 18.85 -15.24
N GLU A 39 14.98 19.58 -14.95
CA GLU A 39 14.03 19.22 -13.90
C GLU A 39 13.37 17.85 -14.11
N GLY A 40 13.07 17.47 -15.36
CA GLY A 40 12.47 16.17 -15.67
C GLY A 40 13.42 15.00 -15.38
N HIS A 41 14.69 15.13 -15.76
CA HIS A 41 15.71 14.10 -15.51
C HIS A 41 16.06 14.00 -14.03
N GLN A 42 16.11 15.13 -13.31
CA GLN A 42 16.40 15.14 -11.87
C GLN A 42 15.22 14.56 -11.06
N LYS A 43 13.97 14.90 -11.38
CA LYS A 43 12.77 14.31 -10.75
C LYS A 43 12.67 12.80 -11.01
N GLN A 44 13.01 12.35 -12.22
CA GLN A 44 13.02 10.93 -12.56
C GLN A 44 14.12 10.15 -11.81
N LYS A 45 15.32 10.74 -11.65
CA LYS A 45 16.41 10.14 -10.86
C LYS A 45 16.04 10.01 -9.37
N VAL A 46 15.51 11.07 -8.78
CA VAL A 46 15.04 11.05 -7.38
C VAL A 46 13.94 10.01 -7.17
N ALA A 47 13.00 9.89 -8.10
CA ALA A 47 11.94 8.88 -8.03
C ALA A 47 12.49 7.44 -8.07
N GLU A 48 13.54 7.19 -8.85
CA GLU A 48 14.16 5.86 -8.94
C GLU A 48 15.02 5.53 -7.72
N GLU A 49 15.73 6.51 -7.16
CA GLU A 49 16.43 6.36 -5.88
C GLU A 49 15.47 6.07 -4.72
N VAL A 50 14.35 6.81 -4.65
CA VAL A 50 13.30 6.56 -3.65
C VAL A 50 12.70 5.16 -3.84
N ARG A 51 12.45 4.73 -5.08
CA ARG A 51 12.01 3.34 -5.37
C ARG A 51 13.01 2.33 -4.82
N SER A 52 14.29 2.45 -5.15
CA SER A 52 15.32 1.50 -4.72
C SER A 52 15.39 1.39 -3.20
N ARG A 53 15.32 2.53 -2.51
CA ARG A 53 15.29 2.60 -1.04
C ARG A 53 14.05 1.94 -0.46
N VAL A 54 12.88 2.19 -1.03
CA VAL A 54 11.60 1.59 -0.61
C VAL A 54 11.64 0.08 -0.76
N LEU A 55 12.10 -0.44 -1.90
CA LEU A 55 12.19 -1.89 -2.12
C LEU A 55 13.15 -2.54 -1.12
N THR A 56 14.35 -1.98 -0.96
CA THR A 56 15.34 -2.48 0.00
C THR A 56 14.81 -2.49 1.43
N ALA A 57 14.16 -1.40 1.87
CA ALA A 57 13.60 -1.33 3.22
C ALA A 57 12.47 -2.33 3.43
N TYR A 58 11.64 -2.57 2.41
CA TYR A 58 10.55 -3.54 2.47
C TYR A 58 11.09 -4.97 2.56
N GLU A 59 12.16 -5.30 1.84
CA GLU A 59 12.86 -6.58 1.96
C GLU A 59 13.44 -6.81 3.36
N VAL A 60 14.09 -5.79 3.92
CA VAL A 60 14.62 -5.82 5.29
C VAL A 60 13.49 -6.03 6.30
N ALA A 61 12.37 -5.32 6.15
CA ALA A 61 11.21 -5.45 7.02
C ALA A 61 10.57 -6.85 6.93
N ILE A 62 10.37 -7.38 5.71
CA ILE A 62 9.87 -8.74 5.49
C ILE A 62 10.78 -9.76 6.15
N ARG A 63 12.09 -9.66 5.93
CA ARG A 63 13.07 -10.61 6.49
C ARG A 63 13.07 -10.58 8.01
N THR A 64 13.03 -9.39 8.60
CA THR A 64 13.00 -9.19 10.05
C THR A 64 11.71 -9.75 10.64
N ALA A 65 10.55 -9.43 10.04
CA ALA A 65 9.25 -9.94 10.46
C ALA A 65 9.16 -11.47 10.34
N HIS A 66 9.63 -12.04 9.23
CA HIS A 66 9.66 -13.48 9.02
C HIS A 66 10.56 -14.18 10.06
N ASN A 67 11.75 -13.64 10.33
CA ASN A 67 12.66 -14.17 11.35
C ASN A 67 12.00 -14.15 12.73
N PHE A 68 11.39 -13.02 13.10
CA PHE A 68 10.66 -12.89 14.36
C PHE A 68 9.53 -13.93 14.47
N LEU A 69 8.64 -14.01 13.47
CA LEU A 69 7.51 -14.95 13.45
C LEU A 69 7.97 -16.41 13.50
N SER A 70 9.04 -16.75 12.78
CA SER A 70 9.60 -18.11 12.76
C SER A 70 10.15 -18.50 14.13
N VAL A 71 10.89 -17.60 14.79
CA VAL A 71 11.43 -17.85 16.13
C VAL A 71 10.31 -17.93 17.16
N PHE A 72 9.34 -17.00 17.08
CA PHE A 72 8.23 -16.95 18.01
C PHE A 72 7.36 -18.21 17.91
N LEU A 73 6.94 -18.58 16.69
CA LEU A 73 6.17 -19.80 16.47
C LEU A 73 6.94 -21.06 16.90
N LYS A 74 8.24 -21.16 16.59
CA LYS A 74 9.06 -22.29 17.02
C LYS A 74 9.04 -22.45 18.54
N LYS A 75 9.19 -21.35 19.29
CA LYS A 75 9.11 -21.37 20.76
C LYS A 75 7.72 -21.78 21.30
N CYS A 76 6.65 -21.39 20.62
CA CYS A 76 5.28 -21.78 21.00
C CYS A 76 5.00 -23.28 20.78
N THR A 77 5.79 -23.93 19.92
CA THR A 77 5.61 -25.34 19.54
C THR A 77 6.54 -26.29 20.29
N THR A 78 7.56 -25.79 20.99
CA THR A 78 8.41 -26.61 21.86
C THR A 78 7.67 -26.99 23.14
N LYS A 79 7.86 -28.23 23.62
CA LYS A 79 7.07 -28.92 24.67
C LYS A 79 7.02 -28.27 26.06
N CYS A 80 7.49 -27.04 26.27
CA CYS A 80 7.80 -26.55 27.62
C CYS A 80 6.97 -25.38 28.17
N GLU A 81 6.16 -24.63 27.41
CA GLU A 81 5.38 -23.51 28.01
C GLU A 81 4.03 -23.32 27.31
N GLU A 82 2.94 -23.74 27.96
CA GLU A 82 1.56 -23.40 27.54
C GLU A 82 1.36 -21.87 27.51
N ASP A 83 2.12 -21.14 28.32
CA ASP A 83 2.14 -19.67 28.38
C ASP A 83 2.54 -19.02 27.05
N TYR A 84 3.43 -19.63 26.24
CA TYR A 84 3.74 -19.07 24.92
C TYR A 84 2.60 -19.27 23.92
N LYS A 85 1.81 -20.34 24.05
CA LYS A 85 0.67 -20.56 23.15
C LYS A 85 -0.41 -19.51 23.37
N SER A 86 -0.76 -19.23 24.62
CA SER A 86 -1.73 -18.17 24.96
C SER A 86 -1.24 -16.80 24.49
N LEU A 87 0.05 -16.48 24.69
CA LEU A 87 0.65 -15.24 24.18
C LEU A 87 0.62 -15.16 22.64
N PHE A 88 0.81 -16.27 21.94
CA PHE A 88 0.73 -16.31 20.49
C PHE A 88 -0.71 -16.15 19.98
N GLU A 89 -1.68 -16.77 20.65
CA GLU A 89 -3.10 -16.58 20.36
C GLU A 89 -3.54 -15.14 20.58
N ASP A 90 -3.11 -14.51 21.69
CA ASP A 90 -3.34 -13.10 21.96
C ASP A 90 -2.70 -12.24 20.85
N PHE A 91 -1.47 -12.55 20.45
CA PHE A 91 -0.81 -11.88 19.33
C PHE A 91 -1.59 -12.00 18.01
N VAL A 92 -2.09 -13.20 17.66
CA VAL A 92 -2.91 -13.40 16.45
C VAL A 92 -4.24 -12.66 16.57
N ARG A 93 -4.91 -12.69 17.73
CA ARG A 93 -6.15 -11.94 17.97
C ARG A 93 -5.94 -10.43 17.86
N ASP A 94 -4.84 -9.92 18.42
CA ASP A 94 -4.44 -8.51 18.31
C ASP A 94 -4.23 -8.13 16.83
N LEU A 95 -3.49 -8.93 16.06
CA LEU A 95 -3.28 -8.70 14.63
C LEU A 95 -4.60 -8.69 13.85
N LEU A 96 -5.50 -9.63 14.14
CA LEU A 96 -6.82 -9.69 13.51
C LEU A 96 -7.74 -8.53 13.92
N SER A 97 -7.53 -7.93 15.09
CA SER A 97 -8.26 -6.73 15.53
C SER A 97 -7.75 -5.44 14.86
N ALA A 98 -6.44 -5.41 14.57
CA ALA A 98 -5.80 -4.31 13.84
C ALA A 98 -5.94 -4.45 12.32
N LEU A 99 -6.34 -5.62 11.82
CA LEU A 99 -6.62 -5.88 10.42
C LEU A 99 -7.70 -4.89 9.91
N ASN A 100 -7.44 -4.26 8.76
CA ASN A 100 -8.25 -3.20 8.15
C ASN A 100 -8.29 -1.85 8.89
N ARG A 101 -7.54 -1.66 9.98
CA ARG A 101 -7.35 -0.32 10.58
C ARG A 101 -6.26 0.43 9.81
N PRO A 102 -6.56 1.61 9.23
CA PRO A 102 -5.60 2.32 8.37
C PRO A 102 -4.36 2.83 9.14
N GLU A 103 -4.46 2.93 10.47
CA GLU A 103 -3.36 3.28 11.38
C GLU A 103 -2.31 2.17 11.53
N TRP A 104 -2.68 0.92 11.23
CA TRP A 104 -1.86 -0.28 11.47
C TRP A 104 -1.66 -1.10 10.19
N PRO A 105 -1.04 -0.54 9.13
CA PRO A 105 -0.91 -1.24 7.85
C PRO A 105 0.02 -2.46 7.91
N VAL A 106 0.91 -2.51 8.90
CA VAL A 106 1.81 -3.66 9.14
C VAL A 106 1.05 -4.94 9.52
N ALA A 107 -0.16 -4.82 10.08
CA ALA A 107 -0.95 -5.99 10.48
C ALA A 107 -1.22 -6.94 9.30
N GLU A 108 -1.51 -6.38 8.11
CA GLU A 108 -1.68 -7.16 6.88
C GLU A 108 -0.39 -7.89 6.49
N LEU A 109 0.75 -7.19 6.52
CA LEU A 109 2.05 -7.75 6.21
C LEU A 109 2.40 -8.92 7.15
N LEU A 110 2.21 -8.73 8.45
CA LEU A 110 2.48 -9.76 9.46
C LEU A 110 1.56 -10.97 9.30
N LEU A 111 0.25 -10.76 9.03
CA LEU A 111 -0.69 -11.85 8.81
C LEU A 111 -0.39 -12.62 7.53
N LYS A 112 0.02 -11.95 6.46
CA LYS A 112 0.45 -12.59 5.21
C LYS A 112 1.68 -13.49 5.44
N LEU A 113 2.70 -12.96 6.12
CA LEU A 113 3.90 -13.72 6.46
C LEU A 113 3.59 -14.87 7.42
N LEU A 114 2.74 -14.62 8.43
CA LEU A 114 2.28 -15.64 9.36
C LEU A 114 1.58 -16.79 8.62
N GLY A 115 0.70 -16.49 7.66
CA GLY A 115 0.05 -17.51 6.84
C GLY A 115 1.07 -18.41 6.11
N THR A 116 2.12 -17.82 5.52
CA THR A 116 3.19 -18.57 4.87
C THR A 116 3.98 -19.44 5.85
N VAL A 117 4.32 -18.91 7.02
CA VAL A 117 5.04 -19.66 8.07
C VAL A 117 4.17 -20.82 8.59
N LEU A 118 2.90 -20.55 8.93
CA LEU A 118 1.96 -21.56 9.43
C LEU A 118 1.72 -22.68 8.40
N GLN A 119 1.55 -22.33 7.12
CA GLN A 119 1.40 -23.32 6.05
C GLN A 119 2.61 -24.25 5.98
N LYS A 120 3.83 -23.71 6.08
CA LYS A 120 5.06 -24.50 6.09
C LYS A 120 5.13 -25.46 7.29
N HIS A 121 4.72 -25.00 8.48
CA HIS A 121 4.68 -25.85 9.68
C HIS A 121 3.60 -26.94 9.59
N CYS A 122 2.41 -26.61 9.06
CA CYS A 122 1.30 -27.54 8.92
C CYS A 122 1.55 -28.63 7.87
N CYS A 123 2.18 -28.28 6.74
CA CYS A 123 2.43 -29.20 5.62
C CYS A 123 3.75 -29.98 5.74
N SER A 124 4.64 -29.64 6.69
CA SER A 124 5.90 -30.35 6.87
C SER A 124 5.71 -31.71 7.54
N LYS A 125 6.10 -32.78 6.85
CA LYS A 125 6.07 -34.17 7.38
C LYS A 125 7.02 -34.38 8.56
N GLN A 126 8.03 -33.52 8.72
CA GLN A 126 8.99 -33.57 9.83
C GLN A 126 8.48 -32.90 11.11
N SER A 127 7.34 -32.20 11.05
CA SER A 127 6.75 -31.52 12.21
C SER A 127 5.91 -32.47 13.07
N GLU A 128 6.05 -32.38 14.39
CA GLU A 128 5.22 -33.13 15.33
C GLU A 128 3.72 -32.89 15.07
N VAL A 129 2.88 -33.90 15.31
CA VAL A 129 1.42 -33.82 15.08
C VAL A 129 0.81 -32.63 15.84
N ASN A 130 1.18 -32.43 17.10
CA ASN A 130 0.64 -31.37 17.95
C ASN A 130 0.95 -29.97 17.40
N THR A 131 2.14 -29.77 16.84
CA THR A 131 2.53 -28.52 16.18
C THR A 131 1.71 -28.26 14.92
N ARG A 132 1.40 -29.31 14.16
CA ARG A 132 0.56 -29.21 12.96
C ARG A 132 -0.89 -28.87 13.32
N VAL A 133 -1.42 -29.47 14.39
CA VAL A 133 -2.78 -29.17 14.88
C VAL A 133 -2.87 -27.71 15.33
N ALA A 134 -1.94 -27.23 16.17
CA ALA A 134 -1.93 -25.82 16.60
C ALA A 134 -1.78 -24.84 15.43
N ALA A 135 -0.91 -25.15 14.46
CA ALA A 135 -0.75 -24.32 13.26
C ALA A 135 -2.03 -24.25 12.42
N LEU A 136 -2.79 -25.35 12.35
CA LEU A 136 -4.07 -25.41 11.65
C LEU A 136 -5.15 -24.60 12.38
N GLU A 137 -5.18 -24.61 13.71
CA GLU A 137 -6.09 -23.80 14.52
C GLU A 137 -5.88 -22.30 14.28
N TYR A 138 -4.64 -21.83 14.33
CA TYR A 138 -4.32 -20.42 14.03
C TYR A 138 -4.68 -20.04 12.59
N LEU A 139 -4.42 -20.92 11.62
CA LEU A 139 -4.82 -20.69 10.24
C LEU A 139 -6.36 -20.62 10.12
N GLY A 140 -7.08 -21.46 10.87
CA GLY A 140 -8.54 -21.44 10.96
C GLY A 140 -9.08 -20.12 11.52
N MET A 141 -8.47 -19.58 12.57
CA MET A 141 -8.82 -18.26 13.13
C MET A 141 -8.66 -17.14 12.10
N VAL A 142 -7.50 -17.11 11.42
CA VAL A 142 -7.20 -16.11 10.40
C VAL A 142 -8.16 -16.23 9.21
N ALA A 143 -8.36 -17.44 8.69
CA ALA A 143 -9.25 -17.70 7.57
C ALA A 143 -10.70 -17.34 7.88
N ALA A 144 -11.20 -17.67 9.09
CA ALA A 144 -12.54 -17.31 9.53
C ALA A 144 -12.72 -15.79 9.59
N ARG A 145 -11.72 -15.05 10.06
CA ARG A 145 -11.78 -13.58 10.10
C ARG A 145 -11.76 -12.97 8.70
N ILE A 146 -10.83 -13.39 7.83
CA ILE A 146 -10.75 -12.88 6.45
C ILE A 146 -12.08 -13.12 5.72
N ARG A 147 -12.69 -14.31 5.86
CA ARG A 147 -14.01 -14.61 5.26
C ARG A 147 -15.11 -13.66 5.75
N ARG A 148 -15.10 -13.30 7.04
CA ARG A 148 -16.04 -12.31 7.60
C ARG A 148 -15.80 -10.94 6.98
N ASP A 149 -14.55 -10.49 6.91
CA ASP A 149 -14.19 -9.17 6.41
C ASP A 149 -14.50 -9.01 4.91
N VAL A 150 -14.25 -10.04 4.09
CA VAL A 150 -14.64 -10.04 2.66
C VAL A 150 -16.16 -9.91 2.49
N LYS A 151 -16.95 -10.58 3.35
CA LYS A 151 -18.41 -10.47 3.29
C LYS A 151 -18.89 -9.06 3.64
N LEU A 152 -18.26 -8.41 4.61
CA LEU A 152 -18.56 -7.02 4.96
C LEU A 152 -18.21 -6.08 3.81
N SER A 153 -17.04 -6.24 3.19
CA SER A 153 -16.61 -5.37 2.09
C SER A 153 -17.46 -5.51 0.83
N MET A 154 -17.95 -6.71 0.51
CA MET A 154 -18.87 -6.92 -0.63
C MET A 154 -20.19 -6.13 -0.47
N ASN A 155 -20.68 -5.99 0.75
CA ASN A 155 -21.91 -5.25 1.02
C ASN A 155 -21.70 -3.73 0.91
N GLU A 156 -20.48 -3.26 1.20
CA GLU A 156 -20.11 -1.84 1.22
C GLU A 156 -19.57 -1.32 -0.12
N ASP A 157 -19.08 -2.19 -1.01
CA ASP A 157 -18.44 -1.77 -2.26
C ASP A 157 -19.39 -1.02 -3.20
N ALA A 158 -20.67 -1.41 -3.23
CA ALA A 158 -21.69 -0.70 -4.00
C ALA A 158 -21.95 0.71 -3.47
N MET A 159 -21.97 0.87 -2.13
CA MET A 159 -22.13 2.16 -1.47
C MET A 159 -20.90 3.04 -1.69
N LEU A 160 -19.70 2.48 -1.54
CA LEU A 160 -18.44 3.18 -1.75
C LEU A 160 -18.30 3.63 -3.21
N GLY A 161 -18.67 2.79 -4.17
CA GLY A 161 -18.70 3.15 -5.59
C GLY A 161 -19.64 4.32 -5.88
N ASN A 162 -20.84 4.33 -5.28
CA ASN A 162 -21.76 5.44 -5.40
C ASN A 162 -21.22 6.74 -4.78
N LEU A 163 -20.55 6.63 -3.64
CA LEU A 163 -19.96 7.77 -2.95
C LEU A 163 -18.80 8.39 -3.75
N VAL A 164 -17.91 7.56 -4.29
CA VAL A 164 -16.81 7.99 -5.16
C VAL A 164 -17.36 8.71 -6.40
N ARG A 165 -18.39 8.14 -7.06
CA ARG A 165 -19.05 8.79 -8.20
C ARG A 165 -19.64 10.16 -7.85
N LYS A 166 -20.28 10.29 -6.69
CA LYS A 166 -20.80 11.59 -6.20
C LYS A 166 -19.69 12.59 -5.96
N PHE A 167 -18.58 12.18 -5.33
CA PHE A 167 -17.42 13.06 -5.12
C PHE A 167 -16.76 13.52 -6.41
N ILE A 168 -16.77 12.69 -7.46
CA ILE A 168 -16.26 13.07 -8.78
C ILE A 168 -17.22 14.06 -9.47
N ALA A 169 -18.53 13.88 -9.31
CA ALA A 169 -19.56 14.72 -9.93
C ALA A 169 -19.73 16.09 -9.24
N ASP A 170 -19.59 16.15 -7.92
CA ASP A 170 -19.80 17.37 -7.13
C ASP A 170 -18.53 18.25 -7.13
N ALA A 171 -18.26 18.94 -8.25
CA ALA A 171 -17.17 19.91 -8.39
C ALA A 171 -17.22 21.11 -7.39
N SER A 172 -18.36 21.29 -6.68
CA SER A 172 -18.60 22.42 -5.77
C SER A 172 -18.13 22.19 -4.32
N LEU A 173 -17.87 20.95 -3.90
CA LEU A 173 -17.39 20.65 -2.54
C LEU A 173 -15.86 20.80 -2.48
N CYS A 174 -15.35 22.03 -2.61
CA CYS A 174 -13.94 22.41 -2.40
C CYS A 174 -12.92 21.32 -2.78
N ASN A 175 -12.80 20.97 -4.06
CA ASN A 175 -11.98 19.88 -4.60
C ASN A 175 -10.65 19.66 -3.84
N PRO A 176 -10.58 18.72 -2.88
CA PRO A 176 -9.30 18.21 -2.39
C PRO A 176 -8.67 17.27 -3.44
N PHE A 177 -9.36 16.99 -4.56
CA PHE A 177 -9.06 15.95 -5.55
C PHE A 177 -8.74 16.48 -6.96
N GLU A 178 -8.38 17.76 -7.11
CA GLU A 178 -8.17 18.50 -8.38
C GLU A 178 -7.09 17.97 -9.36
N ILE A 179 -6.64 16.72 -9.25
CA ILE A 179 -5.59 16.12 -10.09
C ILE A 179 -6.17 15.50 -11.39
N TYR A 180 -7.49 15.37 -11.53
CA TYR A 180 -8.08 14.46 -12.55
C TYR A 180 -8.79 15.12 -13.74
N ALA A 181 -8.85 16.45 -13.82
CA ALA A 181 -9.39 17.13 -14.99
C ALA A 181 -8.26 17.53 -15.94
N LYS A 182 -7.69 16.55 -16.64
CA LYS A 182 -7.04 16.83 -17.94
C LYS A 182 -7.71 15.98 -19.00
N ASP A 183 -8.10 16.67 -20.06
CA ASP A 183 -9.06 16.30 -21.09
C ASP A 183 -8.77 14.99 -21.82
N GLY A 184 -9.84 14.35 -22.29
CA GLY A 184 -9.77 13.24 -23.24
C GLY A 184 -11.07 12.44 -23.27
N GLU A 185 -12.10 12.99 -23.91
CA GLU A 185 -13.15 12.17 -24.52
C GLU A 185 -12.47 11.12 -25.42
N GLU A 186 -12.73 9.82 -25.21
CA GLU A 186 -12.87 8.80 -26.28
C GLU A 186 -12.96 7.33 -25.75
N ASN A 187 -13.97 6.65 -26.31
CA ASN A 187 -14.20 5.21 -26.55
C ASN A 187 -14.41 4.18 -25.39
N GLY A 188 -15.63 3.63 -25.39
CA GLY A 188 -16.32 2.87 -24.33
C GLY A 188 -15.84 1.45 -23.97
N GLN A 189 -14.62 1.06 -24.31
CA GLN A 189 -13.96 -0.14 -23.73
C GLN A 189 -12.79 0.20 -22.80
N GLN A 190 -12.19 1.39 -22.95
CA GLN A 190 -11.22 1.92 -21.99
C GLN A 190 -11.88 2.50 -20.73
N ASP A 191 -13.20 2.71 -20.77
CA ASP A 191 -13.96 3.40 -19.73
C ASP A 191 -13.93 2.68 -18.39
N VAL A 192 -14.07 1.34 -18.39
CA VAL A 192 -14.09 0.53 -17.16
C VAL A 192 -12.71 0.49 -16.48
N GLN A 193 -11.63 0.33 -17.24
CA GLN A 193 -10.28 0.29 -16.69
C GLN A 193 -9.84 1.67 -16.17
N LYS A 194 -10.25 2.75 -16.86
CA LYS A 194 -10.04 4.13 -16.41
C LYS A 194 -10.83 4.42 -15.13
N ASP A 195 -12.08 3.96 -15.03
CA ASP A 195 -12.92 4.12 -13.83
C ASP A 195 -12.34 3.39 -12.60
N VAL A 196 -11.81 2.18 -12.78
CA VAL A 196 -11.14 1.43 -11.69
C VAL A 196 -9.86 2.14 -11.23
N GLU A 197 -9.05 2.66 -12.16
CA GLU A 197 -7.84 3.38 -11.82
C GLU A 197 -8.15 4.72 -11.14
N LEU A 198 -9.18 5.43 -11.61
CA LEU A 198 -9.67 6.67 -11.01
C LEU A 198 -10.19 6.43 -9.59
N LYS A 199 -11.06 5.42 -9.40
CA LYS A 199 -11.55 4.99 -8.09
C LYS A 199 -10.39 4.70 -7.15
N LYS A 200 -9.36 3.98 -7.60
CA LYS A 200 -8.15 3.71 -6.81
C LYS A 200 -7.46 5.00 -6.37
N LYS A 201 -7.18 5.92 -7.29
CA LYS A 201 -6.47 7.17 -6.98
C LYS A 201 -7.27 8.08 -6.02
N VAL A 202 -8.59 8.17 -6.20
CA VAL A 202 -9.49 8.89 -5.28
C VAL A 202 -9.44 8.29 -3.88
N LEU A 203 -9.55 6.96 -3.76
CA LEU A 203 -9.48 6.28 -2.46
C LEU A 203 -8.11 6.43 -1.79
N GLN A 204 -7.02 6.32 -2.55
CA GLN A 204 -5.66 6.53 -2.04
C GLN A 204 -5.49 7.95 -1.46
N LYS A 205 -6.01 8.96 -2.17
CA LYS A 205 -5.95 10.35 -1.73
C LYS A 205 -6.87 10.60 -0.51
N ALA A 206 -8.09 10.06 -0.52
CA ALA A 206 -9.03 10.18 0.59
C ALA A 206 -8.47 9.54 1.88
N LEU A 207 -7.87 8.35 1.76
CA LEU A 207 -7.19 7.69 2.86
C LEU A 207 -6.02 8.52 3.38
N ASN A 208 -5.22 9.11 2.48
CA ASN A 208 -4.12 9.98 2.86
C ASN A 208 -4.62 11.18 3.67
N PHE A 209 -5.67 11.87 3.20
CA PHE A 209 -6.30 12.98 3.93
C PHE A 209 -6.86 12.58 5.29
N TYR A 210 -7.51 11.41 5.39
CA TYR A 210 -8.00 10.88 6.65
C TYR A 210 -6.87 10.70 7.67
N LEU A 211 -5.76 10.06 7.25
CA LEU A 211 -4.60 9.86 8.11
C LEU A 211 -3.91 11.18 8.48
N MET A 212 -3.91 12.17 7.59
CA MET A 212 -3.40 13.51 7.89
C MET A 212 -4.25 14.24 8.94
N ASP A 213 -5.58 14.16 8.88
CA ASP A 213 -6.46 14.77 9.90
C ASP A 213 -6.22 14.12 11.28
N LEU A 214 -6.00 12.80 11.27
CA LEU A 214 -5.73 12.03 12.49
C LEU A 214 -4.31 12.27 13.07
N ARG A 215 -3.36 12.75 12.25
CA ARG A 215 -1.98 13.12 12.68
C ARG A 215 -1.97 14.09 13.85
N SER A 216 -2.94 15.01 13.90
CA SER A 216 -3.10 15.98 14.99
C SER A 216 -3.19 15.33 16.39
N ARG A 217 -3.54 14.04 16.44
CA ARG A 217 -3.74 13.28 17.68
C ARG A 217 -2.53 12.44 18.06
N HIS A 218 -1.82 11.85 17.09
CA HIS A 218 -0.68 10.95 17.35
C HIS A 218 0.41 10.99 16.26
N ASN A 219 1.67 11.15 16.69
CA ASN A 219 2.84 11.16 15.80
C ASN A 219 3.09 9.82 15.06
N THR A 220 2.55 8.70 15.57
CA THR A 220 2.71 7.37 14.98
C THR A 220 1.90 7.18 13.69
N ILE A 221 0.89 8.03 13.47
CA ILE A 221 0.01 7.96 12.29
C ILE A 221 0.76 8.43 11.04
N GLU A 222 1.72 9.35 11.18
CA GLU A 222 2.57 9.78 10.08
C GLU A 222 3.40 8.60 9.53
N PHE A 223 3.82 7.69 10.41
CA PHE A 223 4.45 6.45 9.98
C PHE A 223 3.45 5.57 9.19
N ALA A 224 2.17 5.54 9.55
CA ALA A 224 1.18 4.71 8.85
C ALA A 224 0.92 5.24 7.44
N ARG A 225 0.77 6.56 7.33
CA ARG A 225 0.63 7.28 6.07
C ARG A 225 1.80 7.00 5.13
N ARG A 226 3.04 7.16 5.61
CA ARG A 226 4.25 6.89 4.82
C ARG A 226 4.34 5.43 4.42
N PHE A 227 4.00 4.50 5.32
CA PHE A 227 3.96 3.08 5.00
C PHE A 227 3.01 2.76 3.83
N HIS A 228 1.78 3.31 3.82
CA HIS A 228 0.83 3.10 2.72
C HIS A 228 1.38 3.59 1.38
N ILE A 229 2.02 4.77 1.36
CA ILE A 229 2.64 5.32 0.15
C ILE A 229 3.78 4.41 -0.32
N ALA A 230 4.65 3.98 0.58
CA ALA A 230 5.75 3.06 0.27
C ALA A 230 5.23 1.73 -0.28
N GLN A 231 4.16 1.18 0.31
CA GLN A 231 3.51 -0.03 -0.16
C GLN A 231 2.95 0.15 -1.58
N TRP A 232 2.28 1.26 -1.88
CA TRP A 232 1.77 1.53 -3.22
C TRP A 232 2.88 1.72 -4.25
N ILE A 233 3.99 2.37 -3.90
CA ILE A 233 5.17 2.49 -4.77
C ILE A 233 5.76 1.12 -5.08
N ARG A 234 5.87 0.24 -4.07
CA ARG A 234 6.30 -1.15 -4.23
C ARG A 234 5.33 -1.93 -5.13
N ASP A 235 4.02 -1.81 -4.93
CA ASP A 235 3.05 -2.60 -5.69
C ASP A 235 3.02 -2.18 -7.18
N VAL A 236 3.09 -0.88 -7.46
CA VAL A 236 3.27 -0.35 -8.82
C VAL A 236 4.57 -0.87 -9.42
N SER A 237 5.62 -0.94 -8.61
CA SER A 237 6.93 -1.43 -9.01
C SER A 237 6.90 -2.91 -9.40
N THR A 238 6.30 -3.76 -8.58
CA THR A 238 6.18 -5.20 -8.84
C THR A 238 5.27 -5.53 -10.02
N GLU A 239 4.20 -4.74 -10.23
CA GLU A 239 3.32 -4.94 -11.38
C GLU A 239 4.00 -4.55 -12.70
N LEU A 240 4.84 -3.50 -12.68
CA LEU A 240 5.67 -3.16 -13.84
C LEU A 240 6.65 -4.30 -14.16
N ASP A 241 7.36 -4.82 -13.17
CA ASP A 241 8.32 -5.91 -13.36
C ASP A 241 7.63 -7.18 -13.89
N ARG A 242 6.41 -7.49 -13.40
CA ARG A 242 5.60 -8.63 -13.87
C ARG A 242 5.16 -8.48 -15.34
N LYS A 243 4.78 -7.27 -15.76
CA LYS A 243 4.40 -6.99 -17.15
C LYS A 243 5.59 -7.04 -18.11
N LEU A 244 6.78 -6.68 -17.64
CA LEU A 244 8.02 -6.79 -18.40
C LEU A 244 8.49 -8.25 -18.52
N SER A 245 8.19 -9.11 -17.53
CA SER A 245 8.56 -10.52 -17.56
C SER A 245 7.56 -11.40 -18.34
N SER A 246 6.25 -11.12 -18.32
CA SER A 246 5.24 -11.98 -18.95
C SER A 246 5.39 -12.10 -20.47
N THR A 247 5.97 -11.10 -21.13
CA THR A 247 6.30 -11.13 -22.57
C THR A 247 7.51 -11.99 -22.91
N LYS A 248 8.35 -12.38 -21.94
CA LYS A 248 9.52 -13.23 -22.20
C LYS A 248 9.18 -14.72 -22.27
N ASP A 249 8.11 -15.15 -21.58
CA ASP A 249 7.75 -16.57 -21.45
C ASP A 249 6.83 -17.10 -22.58
N GLU A 250 6.29 -16.24 -23.45
CA GLU A 250 5.42 -16.66 -24.57
C GLU A 250 6.20 -17.15 -25.81
N HIS A 251 7.54 -17.09 -25.81
CA HIS A 251 8.37 -17.37 -27.00
C HIS A 251 8.76 -18.84 -27.22
N HIS A 252 8.04 -19.83 -26.67
CA HIS A 252 8.47 -21.24 -26.81
C HIS A 252 7.91 -22.04 -28.00
N TYR A 253 6.87 -21.62 -28.72
CA TYR A 253 6.47 -22.30 -29.97
C TYR A 253 5.75 -21.31 -30.91
N ASP A 254 6.41 -20.88 -32.01
CA ASP A 254 6.02 -21.17 -33.40
C ASP A 254 6.74 -20.23 -34.39
N ASP A 255 7.10 -20.80 -35.54
CA ASP A 255 8.04 -20.28 -36.54
C ASP A 255 7.29 -19.48 -37.63
N ALA A 256 7.39 -18.13 -37.63
CA ALA A 256 6.92 -17.26 -38.73
C ALA A 256 7.62 -15.89 -38.71
N VAL A 257 8.63 -15.74 -39.57
CA VAL A 257 9.64 -14.66 -39.55
C VAL A 257 9.09 -13.25 -39.88
N ASP A 258 7.97 -13.15 -40.59
CA ASP A 258 7.38 -11.87 -41.02
C ASP A 258 6.35 -11.29 -40.02
N SER A 259 5.85 -12.12 -39.10
CA SER A 259 4.97 -11.70 -38.00
C SER A 259 5.74 -11.25 -36.76
N LEU A 260 7.04 -11.55 -36.69
CA LEU A 260 7.87 -11.32 -35.50
C LEU A 260 8.15 -9.83 -35.29
N ALA A 261 8.48 -9.08 -36.36
CA ALA A 261 8.79 -7.65 -36.26
C ALA A 261 7.58 -6.80 -35.83
N SER A 262 6.38 -7.13 -36.33
CA SER A 262 5.12 -6.47 -35.94
C SER A 262 4.70 -6.79 -34.50
N LYS A 263 4.88 -8.04 -34.06
CA LYS A 263 4.65 -8.45 -32.65
C LYS A 263 5.67 -7.80 -31.71
N THR A 264 6.95 -7.78 -32.06
CA THR A 264 8.00 -7.12 -31.27
C THR A 264 7.76 -5.62 -31.15
N ALA A 265 7.30 -4.94 -32.20
CA ALA A 265 6.94 -3.53 -32.14
C ALA A 265 5.72 -3.28 -31.23
N ALA A 266 4.69 -4.12 -31.31
CA ALA A 266 3.51 -4.05 -30.45
C ALA A 266 3.84 -4.34 -28.97
N ASP A 267 4.74 -5.29 -28.71
CA ASP A 267 5.20 -5.62 -27.36
C ASP A 267 6.09 -4.51 -26.79
N GLN A 268 6.97 -3.93 -27.61
CA GLN A 268 7.78 -2.78 -27.22
C GLN A 268 6.92 -1.54 -26.92
N GLN A 269 5.87 -1.31 -27.71
CA GLN A 269 4.88 -0.26 -27.43
C GLN A 269 4.13 -0.53 -26.12
N ARG A 270 3.68 -1.77 -25.87
CA ARG A 270 3.03 -2.16 -24.60
C ARG A 270 3.96 -1.97 -23.39
N HIS A 271 5.25 -2.28 -23.53
CA HIS A 271 6.25 -2.05 -22.49
C HIS A 271 6.44 -0.56 -22.21
N GLN A 272 6.51 0.26 -23.27
CA GLN A 272 6.63 1.71 -23.15
C GLN A 272 5.42 2.33 -22.47
N GLU A 273 4.19 1.91 -22.83
CA GLU A 273 2.95 2.35 -22.18
C GLU A 273 2.88 1.91 -20.71
N ALA A 274 3.29 0.68 -20.39
CA ALA A 274 3.34 0.19 -19.02
C ALA A 274 4.36 0.98 -18.16
N PHE A 275 5.52 1.30 -18.74
CA PHE A 275 6.55 2.11 -18.10
C PHE A 275 6.07 3.54 -17.83
N GLN A 276 5.44 4.17 -18.82
CA GLN A 276 4.88 5.52 -18.69
C GLN A 276 3.80 5.56 -17.60
N ARG A 277 2.87 4.60 -17.61
CA ARG A 277 1.81 4.50 -16.59
C ARG A 277 2.37 4.30 -15.19
N ALA A 278 3.42 3.48 -15.05
CA ALA A 278 4.08 3.28 -13.77
C ALA A 278 4.77 4.55 -13.26
N ASN A 279 5.39 5.33 -14.14
CA ASN A 279 6.01 6.61 -13.77
C ASN A 279 4.99 7.65 -13.34
N GLU A 280 3.87 7.78 -14.04
CA GLU A 280 2.78 8.68 -13.67
C GLU A 280 2.17 8.30 -12.31
N ALA A 281 1.96 7.00 -12.08
CA ALA A 281 1.48 6.52 -10.79
C ALA A 281 2.48 6.80 -9.66
N LYS A 282 3.78 6.57 -9.88
CA LYS A 282 4.84 6.90 -8.90
C LYS A 282 4.89 8.41 -8.62
N ALA A 283 4.83 9.26 -9.65
CA ALA A 283 4.84 10.71 -9.49
C ALA A 283 3.62 11.20 -8.66
N PHE A 284 2.43 10.65 -8.93
CA PHE A 284 1.25 10.90 -8.10
C PHE A 284 1.48 10.49 -6.64
N LEU A 285 2.03 9.31 -6.39
CA LEU A 285 2.27 8.82 -5.03
C LEU A 285 3.31 9.66 -4.28
N LEU A 286 4.36 10.11 -4.96
CA LEU A 286 5.35 11.02 -4.39
C LEU A 286 4.74 12.39 -4.06
N SER A 287 3.81 12.89 -4.89
CA SER A 287 3.09 14.13 -4.59
C SER A 287 2.24 14.05 -3.31
N LEU A 288 1.86 12.84 -2.88
CA LEU A 288 1.14 12.63 -1.61
C LEU A 288 2.04 12.71 -0.38
N ILE A 289 3.37 12.73 -0.56
CA ILE A 289 4.36 12.86 0.53
C ILE A 289 4.53 14.34 0.88
N ASP A 290 4.78 15.19 -0.12
CA ASP A 290 5.08 16.63 -0.02
C ASP A 290 3.85 17.52 0.27
N VAL A 291 2.70 16.94 0.62
CA VAL A 291 1.58 17.71 1.17
C VAL A 291 1.96 18.14 2.60
N ASP A 292 2.87 19.10 2.71
CA ASP A 292 3.26 19.79 3.94
C ASP A 292 2.30 20.97 4.19
N ASP A 293 1.84 21.04 5.44
CA ASP A 293 1.20 22.09 6.26
C ASP A 293 0.35 23.25 5.66
N ASP A 294 0.53 23.68 4.41
CA ASP A 294 -0.12 24.87 3.86
C ASP A 294 -1.63 24.69 3.61
N VAL A 295 -2.08 23.48 3.29
CA VAL A 295 -3.52 23.20 3.12
C VAL A 295 -4.26 23.24 4.47
N PHE A 296 -3.56 23.00 5.58
CA PHE A 296 -4.14 23.04 6.92
C PHE A 296 -4.13 24.43 7.55
N SER A 297 -3.13 25.27 7.28
CA SER A 297 -3.16 26.68 7.68
C SER A 297 -4.35 27.44 7.08
N TYR A 298 -4.75 27.10 5.84
CA TYR A 298 -5.96 27.66 5.23
C TYR A 298 -7.28 27.06 5.74
N ARG A 299 -7.29 25.85 6.30
CA ARG A 299 -8.52 25.18 6.79
C ARG A 299 -8.79 25.33 8.29
N LEU A 300 -7.79 25.68 9.10
CA LEU A 300 -8.01 26.10 10.49
C LEU A 300 -8.79 27.42 10.59
N PHE A 301 -8.77 28.25 9.54
CA PHE A 301 -9.59 29.47 9.46
C PHE A 301 -11.05 29.22 9.07
N CYS A 302 -11.34 28.16 8.32
CA CYS A 302 -12.69 27.82 7.87
C CYS A 302 -13.34 26.79 8.79
N THR A 303 -13.63 27.20 10.02
CA THR A 303 -14.50 26.48 10.95
C THR A 303 -15.91 26.38 10.36
N ASN A 304 -16.32 25.17 9.95
CA ASN A 304 -17.68 24.91 9.48
C ASN A 304 -18.33 23.79 10.32
N PRO A 305 -19.50 23.98 10.95
CA PRO A 305 -20.08 23.05 11.94
C PRO A 305 -20.47 21.67 11.42
N LYS A 306 -20.39 21.42 10.10
CA LYS A 306 -20.84 20.18 9.46
C LYS A 306 -19.81 19.03 9.50
N ARG A 307 -18.61 19.27 10.06
CA ARG A 307 -17.57 18.23 10.25
C ARG A 307 -17.95 17.19 11.32
N SER A 308 -18.81 17.53 12.29
CA SER A 308 -19.31 16.56 13.28
C SER A 308 -20.06 15.42 12.59
N ALA A 309 -20.89 15.69 11.58
CA ALA A 309 -21.67 14.66 10.91
C ALA A 309 -20.82 13.59 10.20
N LEU A 310 -19.64 13.95 9.68
CA LEU A 310 -18.72 13.02 9.01
C LEU A 310 -17.92 12.19 10.02
N PHE A 311 -17.59 12.80 11.17
CA PHE A 311 -16.93 12.13 12.29
C PHE A 311 -17.89 11.16 13.00
N ASP A 312 -19.13 11.58 13.23
CA ASP A 312 -20.21 10.79 13.84
C ASP A 312 -20.64 9.64 12.91
N PHE A 313 -20.65 9.83 11.60
CA PHE A 313 -21.00 8.80 10.62
C PHE A 313 -19.92 7.70 10.50
N TRP A 314 -18.64 8.06 10.47
CA TRP A 314 -17.55 7.06 10.41
C TRP A 314 -17.43 6.28 11.73
N HIS A 315 -17.66 6.95 12.88
CA HIS A 315 -17.63 6.33 14.19
C HIS A 315 -18.87 5.45 14.48
N ALA A 316 -20.01 5.73 13.83
CA ALA A 316 -21.24 4.95 13.94
C ALA A 316 -21.26 3.69 13.04
N ASN A 317 -20.58 3.71 11.89
CA ASN A 317 -20.71 2.66 10.87
C ASN A 317 -19.46 1.79 10.64
N VAL A 318 -18.31 2.08 11.27
CA VAL A 318 -17.07 1.26 11.15
C VAL A 318 -16.75 0.52 12.46
N ARG A 319 -17.79 -0.11 13.05
CA ARG A 319 -17.67 -1.14 14.10
C ARG A 319 -18.12 -2.49 13.58
#